data_AF-A0ABD6C461-F1
#
_entry.id   AF-A0ABD6C461-F1
#
_cell.length_a   1.000
_cell.length_b   1.000
_cell.length_c   1.000
_cell.angle_alpha   90.00
_cell.angle_beta   90.00
_cell.angle_gamma   90.00
#
_symmetry.space_group_name_H-M   'P 1'
#
loop_
_entity.id
_entity.type
_entity.pdbx_description
1 polymer ?
#
loop_
_entity_poly.entity_id
_entity_poly.type
_entity_poly.pdbx_seq_one_letter_code
_entity_poly.pdbx_strand_id
1 'polypeptide(L)'
;MSGPDLSRSVDEEIIRYLSRLFGRQSEVHHTSLFPTNKSECLVVALDTEYYPDRVDSVSIELRAYTNGDFHISYIEVYSGDRRRCRWDRHDQPHNSRDHYHPLPAASTAAAVDHEYATDLTRVVETTVLPWIDDRVGIRWDSVA
;
A
#
# COMPACT_ATOMS: atom_id res chain seq x y z
N MET A 1 9.02 -15.44 29.63
CA MET A 1 9.49 -14.71 28.45
C MET A 1 8.81 -15.32 27.25
N SER A 2 7.82 -14.64 26.68
CA SER A 2 7.21 -15.07 25.42
C SER A 2 8.22 -14.82 24.31
N GLY A 3 8.53 -15.84 23.51
CA GLY A 3 9.33 -15.66 22.29
C GLY A 3 8.64 -14.70 21.32
N PRO A 4 9.34 -14.26 20.25
CA PRO A 4 8.67 -13.49 19.21
C PRO A 4 7.47 -14.31 18.70
N ASP A 5 6.33 -13.64 18.57
CA ASP A 5 5.13 -14.22 17.99
C ASP A 5 5.43 -14.56 16.52
N LEU A 6 5.77 -15.83 16.27
CA LEU A 6 6.13 -16.33 14.94
C LEU A 6 4.96 -16.28 13.95
N SER A 7 3.74 -15.95 14.40
CA SER A 7 2.56 -15.84 13.54
C SER A 7 2.64 -14.66 12.56
N ARG A 8 3.53 -13.69 12.79
CA ARG A 8 3.63 -12.46 11.99
C ARG A 8 5.08 -12.08 11.68
N SER A 9 5.77 -12.93 10.92
CA SER A 9 7.11 -12.62 10.39
C SER A 9 6.99 -11.82 9.10
N VAL A 10 7.81 -10.79 8.93
CA VAL A 10 7.85 -9.96 7.71
C VAL A 10 8.26 -10.82 6.52
N ASP A 11 7.50 -10.73 5.43
CA ASP A 11 7.86 -11.36 4.16
C ASP A 11 8.82 -10.43 3.39
N GLU A 12 10.11 -10.50 3.73
CA GLU A 12 11.10 -9.66 3.07
C GLU A 12 11.26 -9.99 1.58
N GLU A 13 11.02 -11.24 1.18
CA GLU A 13 11.19 -11.69 -0.20
C GLU A 13 10.18 -10.99 -1.11
N ILE A 14 8.88 -11.04 -0.76
CA ILE A 14 7.84 -10.37 -1.55
C ILE A 14 8.02 -8.85 -1.54
N ILE A 15 8.43 -8.26 -0.40
CA ILE A 15 8.66 -6.82 -0.30
C ILE A 15 9.80 -6.37 -1.22
N ARG A 16 10.92 -7.12 -1.25
CA ARG A 16 12.04 -6.85 -2.16
C ARG A 16 11.66 -7.06 -3.61
N TYR A 17 10.82 -8.05 -3.91
CA TYR A 17 10.29 -8.28 -5.26
C TYR A 17 9.43 -7.11 -5.73
N LEU A 18 8.43 -6.70 -4.94
CA LEU A 18 7.57 -5.56 -5.25
C LEU A 18 8.38 -4.26 -5.40
N SER A 19 9.39 -4.02 -4.56
CA SER A 19 10.28 -2.87 -4.72
C SER A 19 10.98 -2.83 -6.07
N ARG A 20 11.41 -3.98 -6.60
CA ARG A 20 11.99 -4.04 -7.95
C ARG A 20 10.96 -3.77 -9.04
N LEU A 21 9.72 -4.23 -8.87
CA LEU A 21 8.64 -3.96 -9.83
C LEU A 21 8.26 -2.48 -9.86
N PHE A 22 8.07 -1.86 -8.69
CA PHE A 22 7.79 -0.44 -8.56
C PHE A 22 8.94 0.42 -9.10
N GLY A 23 10.19 0.08 -8.78
CA GLY A 23 11.37 0.83 -9.24
C GLY A 23 11.61 0.81 -10.76
N ARG A 24 10.79 0.08 -11.53
CA ARG A 24 10.82 0.05 -13.00
C ARG A 24 9.75 0.94 -13.66
N GLN A 25 8.85 1.52 -12.87
CA GLN A 25 7.74 2.35 -13.36
C GLN A 25 8.18 3.80 -13.50
N SER A 26 7.74 4.49 -14.56
CA SER A 26 8.09 5.88 -14.87
C SER A 26 7.56 6.89 -13.85
N GLU A 27 6.45 6.56 -13.20
CA GLU A 27 5.74 7.41 -12.27
C GLU A 27 6.21 7.20 -10.82
N VAL A 28 7.13 6.25 -10.60
CA VAL A 28 7.76 6.03 -9.31
C VAL A 28 9.04 6.86 -9.25
N HIS A 29 9.04 7.87 -8.38
CA HIS A 29 10.20 8.72 -8.16
C HIS A 29 11.34 7.93 -7.47
N HIS A 30 11.02 7.14 -6.43
CA HIS A 30 11.97 6.19 -5.84
C HIS A 30 11.28 5.16 -4.94
N THR A 31 11.98 4.06 -4.67
CA THR A 31 11.60 3.07 -3.64
C THR A 31 12.58 3.06 -2.48
N SER A 32 12.08 3.02 -1.25
CA SER A 32 12.85 2.83 -0.02
C SER A 32 12.48 1.51 0.64
N LEU A 33 13.41 0.56 0.62
CA LEU A 33 13.27 -0.73 1.29
C LEU A 33 13.69 -0.62 2.76
N PHE A 34 12.77 -0.94 3.67
CA PHE A 34 12.99 -1.01 5.11
C PHE A 34 13.69 0.24 5.69
N PRO A 35 13.18 1.46 5.45
CA PRO A 35 13.80 2.67 5.97
C PRO A 35 13.82 2.64 7.51
N THR A 36 14.81 3.28 8.12
CA THR A 36 15.07 3.21 9.58
C THR A 36 13.84 3.49 10.45
N ASN A 37 12.95 4.39 10.01
CA ASN A 37 11.72 4.74 10.74
C ASN A 37 10.51 3.83 10.43
N LYS A 38 10.62 2.91 9.45
CA LYS A 38 9.60 1.94 9.04
C LYS A 38 10.27 0.64 8.58
N SER A 39 10.97 -0.04 9.49
CA SER A 39 11.85 -1.19 9.20
C SER A 39 11.16 -2.43 8.64
N GLU A 40 9.84 -2.50 8.63
CA GLU A 40 9.04 -3.60 8.05
C GLU A 40 8.36 -3.22 6.72
N CYS A 41 8.67 -2.03 6.20
CA CYS A 41 7.88 -1.41 5.14
C CYS A 41 8.70 -1.22 3.85
N LEU A 42 8.04 -1.42 2.71
CA LEU A 42 8.43 -0.76 1.47
C LEU A 42 7.69 0.58 1.40
N VAL A 43 8.44 1.66 1.20
CA VAL A 43 7.88 2.98 0.88
C VAL A 43 8.19 3.30 -0.58
N VAL A 44 7.15 3.47 -1.38
CA VAL A 44 7.25 3.88 -2.79
C VAL A 44 6.82 5.35 -2.86
N ALA A 45 7.74 6.24 -3.21
CA ALA A 45 7.39 7.63 -3.50
C ALA A 45 6.95 7.74 -4.96
N LEU A 46 5.74 8.24 -5.18
CA LEU A 46 5.21 8.52 -6.51
C LEU A 46 5.63 9.93 -6.92
N ASP A 47 5.84 10.11 -8.22
CA ASP A 47 6.13 11.41 -8.79
C ASP A 47 4.86 12.28 -8.76
N THR A 48 4.98 13.46 -8.15
CA THR A 48 3.85 14.36 -7.94
C THR A 48 3.50 15.15 -9.20
N GLU A 49 4.34 15.13 -10.25
CA GLU A 49 4.06 15.77 -11.54
C GLU A 49 2.86 15.13 -12.25
N TYR A 50 2.51 13.89 -11.90
CA TYR A 50 1.34 13.17 -12.42
C TYR A 50 0.03 13.53 -11.71
N TYR A 51 0.06 14.36 -10.67
CA TYR A 51 -1.13 14.71 -9.88
C TYR A 51 -1.77 16.02 -10.36
N PRO A 52 -3.10 16.07 -10.53
CA PRO A 52 -3.79 17.27 -11.02
C PRO A 52 -3.78 18.43 -10.02
N ASP A 53 -3.84 18.11 -8.72
CA ASP A 53 -3.75 19.08 -7.63
C ASP A 53 -2.32 19.17 -7.10
N ARG A 54 -1.92 20.36 -6.62
CA ARG A 54 -0.61 20.56 -6.00
C ARG A 54 -0.50 19.79 -4.68
N VAL A 55 0.03 18.58 -4.75
CA VAL A 55 0.36 17.70 -3.63
C VAL A 55 1.85 17.81 -3.32
N ASP A 56 2.21 17.88 -2.03
CA ASP A 56 3.60 18.04 -1.59
C ASP A 56 4.37 16.72 -1.69
N SER A 57 3.70 15.60 -1.40
CA SER A 57 4.25 14.26 -1.64
C SER A 57 3.14 13.21 -1.73
N VAL A 58 3.39 12.17 -2.51
CA VAL A 58 2.53 10.99 -2.57
C VAL A 58 3.35 9.72 -2.37
N SER A 59 2.82 8.79 -1.59
CA SER A 59 3.50 7.53 -1.33
C SER A 59 2.58 6.34 -1.17
N ILE A 60 3.09 5.17 -1.52
CA ILE A 60 2.55 3.87 -1.13
C ILE A 60 3.43 3.31 -0.01
N GLU A 61 2.82 2.89 1.09
CA GLU A 61 3.47 2.17 2.19
C GLU A 61 2.93 0.76 2.25
N LEU A 62 3.79 -0.25 2.05
CA LEU A 62 3.41 -1.67 2.00
C LEU A 62 4.14 -2.45 3.08
N ARG A 63 3.38 -3.21 3.87
CA ARG A 63 3.85 -4.27 4.78
C ARG A 63 3.21 -5.59 4.38
N ALA A 64 4.00 -6.66 4.40
CA ALA A 64 3.55 -8.00 4.08
C ALA A 64 4.17 -9.00 5.06
N TYR A 65 3.42 -10.06 5.37
CA TYR A 65 3.81 -11.08 6.34
C TYR A 65 3.69 -12.47 5.73
N THR A 66 4.53 -13.40 6.19
CA THR A 66 4.63 -14.77 5.64
C THR A 66 3.36 -15.61 5.83
N ASN A 67 2.44 -15.15 6.69
CA ASN A 67 1.10 -15.74 6.88
C ASN A 67 0.06 -15.25 5.84
N GLY A 68 0.48 -14.39 4.89
CA GLY A 68 -0.36 -13.80 3.86
C GLY A 68 -1.06 -12.50 4.26
N ASP A 69 -0.90 -12.03 5.49
CA ASP A 69 -1.44 -10.73 5.92
C ASP A 69 -0.63 -9.59 5.29
N PHE A 70 -1.32 -8.48 5.03
CA PHE A 70 -0.69 -7.28 4.52
C PHE A 70 -1.42 -6.00 4.93
N HIS A 71 -0.70 -4.89 4.83
CA HIS A 71 -1.24 -3.55 4.93
C HIS A 71 -0.62 -2.71 3.81
N ILE A 72 -1.46 -2.18 2.91
CA ILE A 72 -1.04 -1.29 1.83
C ILE A 72 -1.73 0.03 2.03
N SER A 73 -0.99 1.13 2.12
CA SER A 73 -1.54 2.47 2.31
C SER A 73 -1.09 3.37 1.19
N TYR A 74 -2.04 4.11 0.64
CA TYR A 74 -1.75 5.23 -0.24
C TYR A 74 -1.94 6.52 0.55
N ILE A 75 -0.97 7.43 0.48
CA ILE A 75 -0.89 8.64 1.32
C ILE A 75 -0.59 9.86 0.44
N GLU A 76 -1.43 10.88 0.55
CA GLU A 76 -1.23 12.21 -0.01
C GLU A 76 -0.90 13.18 1.12
N VAL A 77 0.14 13.99 0.95
CA VAL A 77 0.49 15.08 1.87
C VAL A 77 0.33 16.40 1.13
N TYR A 78 -0.44 17.30 1.72
CA TYR A 78 -0.66 18.67 1.26
C TYR A 78 -0.22 19.65 2.35
N SER A 79 -0.17 20.93 2.00
CA SER A 79 0.06 21.99 2.98
C SER A 79 -1.07 22.03 4.02
N GLY A 80 -0.81 21.48 5.20
CA GLY A 80 -1.76 21.45 6.32
C GLY A 80 -2.79 20.31 6.27
N ASP A 81 -2.74 19.40 5.30
CA ASP A 81 -3.65 18.25 5.20
C ASP A 81 -2.88 16.96 4.85
N ARG A 82 -3.36 15.83 5.35
CA ARG A 82 -2.82 14.51 5.04
C ARG A 82 -3.97 13.55 4.83
N ARG A 83 -4.04 12.98 3.64
CA ARG A 83 -5.08 12.04 3.25
C ARG A 83 -4.51 10.65 3.06
N ARG A 84 -5.31 9.64 3.39
CA ARG A 84 -4.93 8.23 3.29
C ARG A 84 -6.13 7.35 2.97
N CYS A 85 -5.91 6.37 2.11
CA CYS A 85 -6.71 5.14 2.06
C CYS A 85 -5.81 3.93 2.34
N ARG A 86 -6.41 2.77 2.60
CA ARG A 86 -5.67 1.57 2.96
C ARG A 86 -6.42 0.30 2.56
N TRP A 87 -5.68 -0.69 2.07
CA TRP A 87 -6.14 -2.05 1.84
C TRP A 87 -5.45 -2.98 2.83
N ASP A 88 -6.24 -3.74 3.56
CA ASP A 88 -5.76 -4.57 4.66
C ASP A 88 -6.27 -5.99 4.52
N ARG A 89 -5.37 -6.95 4.76
CA ARG A 89 -5.69 -8.36 4.99
C ARG A 89 -5.17 -8.73 6.37
N HIS A 90 -6.07 -8.87 7.34
CA HIS A 90 -5.78 -9.40 8.67
C HIS A 90 -7.07 -9.75 9.41
N ASP A 91 -6.98 -10.66 10.37
CA ASP A 91 -8.13 -10.97 11.22
C ASP A 91 -8.50 -9.78 12.12
N GLN A 92 -9.79 -9.50 12.25
CA GLN A 92 -10.34 -8.50 13.17
C GLN A 92 -11.83 -8.75 13.46
N PRO A 93 -12.38 -8.20 14.56
CA PRO A 93 -13.74 -8.52 15.00
C PRO A 93 -14.87 -7.75 14.29
N HIS A 94 -14.56 -6.80 13.39
CA HIS A 94 -15.54 -5.82 12.88
C HIS A 94 -15.77 -5.84 11.37
N ASN A 95 -14.87 -6.47 10.59
CA ASN A 95 -14.94 -6.58 9.13
C ASN A 95 -14.44 -7.95 8.71
N SER A 96 -14.63 -8.31 7.45
CA SER A 96 -13.93 -9.45 6.85
C SER A 96 -12.41 -9.28 6.94
N ARG A 97 -11.69 -10.41 6.85
CA ARG A 97 -10.23 -10.44 6.87
C ARG A 97 -9.64 -9.46 5.85
N ASP A 98 -10.22 -9.44 4.65
CA ASP A 98 -9.93 -8.48 3.59
C ASP A 98 -10.88 -7.29 3.71
N HIS A 99 -10.36 -6.07 3.80
CA HIS A 99 -11.18 -4.86 3.91
C HIS A 99 -10.43 -3.62 3.41
N TYR A 100 -11.19 -2.61 3.02
CA TYR A 100 -10.70 -1.34 2.48
C TYR A 100 -11.14 -0.18 3.37
N HIS A 101 -10.21 0.72 3.67
CA HIS A 101 -10.47 1.99 4.34
C HIS A 101 -10.36 3.13 3.32
N PRO A 102 -11.45 3.85 3.04
CA PRO A 102 -11.45 4.90 2.02
C PRO A 102 -10.71 6.17 2.45
N LEU A 103 -10.36 6.99 1.45
CA LEU A 103 -10.00 8.39 1.65
C LEU A 103 -11.15 9.16 2.34
N PRO A 104 -10.87 10.27 3.03
CA PRO A 104 -9.55 10.87 3.21
C PRO A 104 -8.79 10.37 4.45
N ALA A 105 -9.45 9.67 5.37
CA ALA A 105 -8.90 9.44 6.71
C ALA A 105 -8.49 7.99 7.00
N ALA A 106 -8.81 7.05 6.11
CA ALA A 106 -8.71 5.62 6.37
C ALA A 106 -9.36 5.21 7.71
N SER A 107 -10.52 5.81 8.04
CA SER A 107 -11.21 5.60 9.31
C SER A 107 -11.71 4.16 9.44
N THR A 108 -11.61 3.58 10.63
CA THR A 108 -12.22 2.27 10.95
C THR A 108 -13.74 2.28 10.79
N ALA A 109 -14.40 3.40 11.14
CA ALA A 109 -15.86 3.51 11.01
C ALA A 109 -16.34 3.56 9.55
N ALA A 110 -15.44 3.85 8.60
CA ALA A 110 -15.72 3.88 7.18
C ALA A 110 -15.17 2.64 6.44
N ALA A 111 -14.63 1.67 7.17
CA ALA A 111 -14.08 0.45 6.57
C ALA A 111 -15.20 -0.36 5.91
N VAL A 112 -14.92 -0.88 4.73
CA VAL A 112 -15.82 -1.74 3.97
C VAL A 112 -15.14 -3.06 3.69
N ASP A 113 -15.90 -4.14 3.75
CA ASP A 113 -15.44 -5.46 3.37
C ASP A 113 -15.06 -5.49 1.89
N HIS A 114 -14.03 -6.26 1.56
CA HIS A 114 -13.54 -6.44 0.19
C HIS A 114 -13.04 -7.88 0.02
N GLU A 115 -12.89 -8.34 -1.21
CA GLU A 115 -12.23 -9.61 -1.52
C GLU A 115 -10.99 -9.32 -2.36
N TYR A 116 -9.81 -9.73 -1.90
CA TYR A 116 -8.56 -9.55 -2.64
C TYR A 116 -8.08 -10.88 -3.22
N ALA A 117 -7.27 -10.81 -4.27
CA ALA A 117 -6.55 -11.98 -4.77
C ALA A 117 -5.69 -12.62 -3.65
N THR A 118 -5.46 -13.94 -3.73
CA THR A 118 -4.60 -14.62 -2.75
C THR A 118 -3.17 -14.13 -2.81
N ASP A 119 -2.64 -13.95 -4.03
CA ASP A 119 -1.28 -13.46 -4.27
C ASP A 119 -1.19 -11.94 -4.11
N LEU A 120 -0.24 -11.47 -3.29
CA LEU A 120 -0.06 -10.04 -2.99
C LEU A 120 0.31 -9.22 -4.23
N THR A 121 1.11 -9.77 -5.15
CA THR A 121 1.45 -9.08 -6.40
C THR A 121 0.18 -8.83 -7.21
N ARG A 122 -0.71 -9.83 -7.28
CA ARG A 122 -2.00 -9.69 -7.94
C ARG A 122 -2.91 -8.69 -7.24
N VAL A 123 -2.89 -8.58 -5.90
CA VAL A 123 -3.62 -7.52 -5.18
C VAL A 123 -3.10 -6.13 -5.60
N VAL A 124 -1.79 -5.94 -5.63
CA VAL A 124 -1.19 -4.67 -6.07
C VAL A 124 -1.63 -4.34 -7.50
N GLU A 125 -1.51 -5.28 -8.42
CA GLU A 125 -1.82 -5.09 -9.84
C GLU A 125 -3.31 -4.83 -10.13
N THR A 126 -4.21 -5.57 -9.45
CA THR A 126 -5.65 -5.57 -9.80
C THR A 126 -6.51 -4.68 -8.91
N THR A 127 -5.99 -4.27 -7.75
CA THR A 127 -6.75 -3.50 -6.77
C THR A 127 -6.08 -2.15 -6.50
N VAL A 128 -4.79 -2.15 -6.13
CA VAL A 128 -4.12 -0.93 -5.66
C VAL A 128 -3.78 0.00 -6.83
N LEU A 129 -3.08 -0.49 -7.85
CA LEU A 129 -2.67 0.33 -9.00
C LEU A 129 -3.88 0.90 -9.76
N PRO A 130 -4.94 0.12 -10.10
CA PRO A 130 -6.11 0.66 -10.78
C PRO A 130 -6.85 1.71 -9.96
N TRP A 131 -6.86 1.59 -8.62
CA TRP A 131 -7.44 2.63 -7.77
C TRP A 131 -6.59 3.91 -7.79
N ILE A 132 -5.26 3.79 -7.78
CA ILE A 132 -4.36 4.94 -7.87
C ILE A 132 -4.54 5.63 -9.22
N ASP A 133 -4.65 4.87 -10.31
CA ASP A 133 -4.98 5.37 -11.64
C ASP A 133 -6.23 6.22 -11.67
N ASP A 134 -7.35 5.66 -11.21
CA ASP A 134 -8.61 6.37 -11.16
C ASP A 134 -8.52 7.62 -10.28
N ARG A 135 -7.65 7.60 -9.26
CA ARG A 135 -7.38 8.75 -8.38
C ARG A 135 -6.54 9.84 -9.08
N VAL A 136 -5.55 9.47 -9.88
CA VAL A 136 -4.68 10.42 -10.61
C VAL A 136 -5.24 10.87 -11.95
N GLY A 137 -6.21 10.13 -12.50
CA GLY A 137 -6.74 10.36 -13.85
C GLY A 137 -5.79 9.91 -14.96
N ILE A 138 -4.82 9.06 -14.64
CA ILE A 138 -3.87 8.41 -15.54
C ILE A 138 -4.19 6.91 -15.51
N ARG A 139 -3.86 6.17 -16.57
CA ARG A 139 -3.95 4.71 -16.58
C ARG A 139 -2.54 4.13 -16.62
N TRP A 140 -2.14 3.34 -15.62
CA TRP A 140 -0.92 2.57 -15.51
C TRP A 140 -0.98 1.47 -16.57
N ASP A 141 0.06 1.35 -17.38
CA ASP A 141 0.22 0.18 -18.22
C ASP A 141 0.45 -1.05 -17.32
N SER A 142 -0.29 -2.13 -17.57
CA SER A 142 -0.26 -3.34 -16.73
C SER A 142 1.15 -3.93 -16.64
N VAL A 143 1.59 -4.29 -15.44
CA VAL A 143 2.83 -5.06 -15.20
C VAL A 143 2.65 -6.50 -15.66
N ALA A 144 3.03 -6.77 -16.91
CA ALA A 144 3.17 -8.12 -17.46
C ALA A 144 4.54 -8.73 -17.15
#